data_AF-A0A7C4EAS6-F1
#
_entry.id   AF-A0A7C4EAS6-F1
#
_cell.length_a   1.000
_cell.length_b   1.000
_cell.length_c   1.000
_cell.angle_alpha   90.00
_cell.angle_beta   90.00
_cell.angle_gamma   90.00
#
_symmetry.space_group_name_H-M   'P 1'
#
loop_
_entity.id
_entity.type
_entity.pdbx_description
1 polymer ?
#
loop_
_entity_poly.entity_id
_entity_poly.type
_entity_poly.pdbx_seq_one_letter_code
_entity_poly.pdbx_strand_id
1 'polypeptide(L)'
;MNIAYFHGYPYFCFYIYTSMKRYSLFFLGLIHQWFLVAQQNIDVTADYLEISAGFTDSIYSPSGNIVFSNRQDPNTGSLSLFGLHFTNRTTTVLKNHISGRTETDTTCTDFGSCEEPQWYDSPLIGVHGSNTVVEFSGNMRGDNSRSDPTIYITDTGRFVVKANAYIDLVFSRWTNFTRSLYVAGDGTGIFEIEDGYVSDRSALGTKPCGTGAIRFSNAVFVSHSSAALPYYYRPKMSDTHAKINSHLVFHNIPGSRWIVKSNDQIFPGGFWVYENMTLETQRNLTLTGQIDTFKYNENYVNYGGMMFFNTNRTLTKTGPGRFVINGDQAYSSGSTMNINEGTLEWMTDPYMYGTFHFTKDKNFYTGLNLIVNINGLASVKASAAQVYLNTLSVNSSLATVFIKYGCKLNATTAALNGRLVITIPSSVTLNINDVISVLTFGTRSGRFVEVYDSLRRYSWDTTRLYSHGELKVTGITTISKGTESLRTLVFPNPCNGSFTVELSKALLPAGFMLYSCDGQCVYSSLLSNTESIHAVPVPSGLYYYHIRGAGKKIADGKLVIR
;
A
#
# COMPACT_ATOMS: atom_id res chain seq x y z
N MET A 1 66.06 0.98 7.08
CA MET A 1 65.05 0.21 7.85
C MET A 1 63.69 0.64 7.33
N ASN A 2 62.99 -0.25 6.62
CA ASN A 2 61.64 -0.01 6.12
C ASN A 2 60.64 -0.02 7.29
N ILE A 3 59.79 1.00 7.40
CA ILE A 3 58.41 0.87 7.89
C ILE A 3 57.55 1.87 7.12
N ALA A 4 56.57 1.33 6.38
CA ALA A 4 55.45 2.07 5.81
C ALA A 4 54.39 2.31 6.89
N TYR A 5 53.73 3.47 6.87
CA TYR A 5 52.42 3.63 7.48
C TYR A 5 51.48 4.34 6.51
N PHE A 6 50.50 3.58 6.02
CA PHE A 6 49.24 4.10 5.50
C PHE A 6 48.43 4.62 6.68
N HIS A 7 47.85 5.82 6.56
CA HIS A 7 46.58 6.13 7.20
C HIS A 7 45.89 7.28 6.45
N GLY A 8 44.93 6.90 5.60
CA GLY A 8 43.86 7.81 5.21
C GLY A 8 42.84 7.88 6.35
N TYR A 9 42.55 9.08 6.82
CA TYR A 9 41.45 9.35 7.75
C TYR A 9 40.47 10.32 7.08
N PRO A 10 39.15 10.15 7.25
CA PRO A 10 38.17 11.05 6.68
C PRO A 10 38.22 12.42 7.39
N TYR A 11 38.39 13.48 6.61
CA TYR A 11 38.19 14.86 7.07
C TYR A 11 36.68 15.10 7.30
N PHE A 12 36.33 15.74 8.41
CA PHE A 12 34.96 16.19 8.68
C PHE A 12 34.74 17.53 7.99
N CYS A 13 33.83 17.57 7.00
CA CYS A 13 33.33 18.82 6.45
C CYS A 13 31.84 18.96 6.80
N PHE A 14 31.52 20.01 7.55
CA PHE A 14 30.15 20.53 7.61
C PHE A 14 30.03 21.63 6.56
N TYR A 15 29.08 21.48 5.63
CA TYR A 15 28.69 22.57 4.76
C TYR A 15 27.43 23.20 5.33
N ILE A 16 27.60 24.35 5.99
CA ILE A 16 26.47 25.18 6.42
C ILE A 16 26.22 26.19 5.31
N TYR A 17 25.07 26.09 4.65
CA TYR A 17 24.66 27.04 3.63
C TYR A 17 23.72 28.07 4.27
N THR A 18 24.21 29.30 4.43
CA THR A 18 23.35 30.47 4.66
C THR A 18 23.36 31.32 3.40
N SER A 19 22.24 31.98 3.11
CA SER A 19 21.97 32.67 1.85
C SER A 19 23.20 33.39 1.23
N MET A 20 23.64 32.87 0.09
CA MET A 20 24.61 33.45 -0.86
C MET A 20 26.09 33.63 -0.45
N LYS A 21 26.66 32.82 0.46
CA LYS A 21 28.13 32.62 0.54
C LYS A 21 28.51 31.18 0.94
N ARG A 22 29.39 30.53 0.17
CA ARG A 22 30.01 29.25 0.55
C ARG A 22 31.01 29.50 1.70
N TYR A 23 30.71 29.02 2.89
CA TYR A 23 31.70 28.88 3.95
C TYR A 23 32.06 27.41 4.10
N SER A 24 33.28 27.04 3.70
CA SER A 24 33.87 25.77 4.09
C SER A 24 34.36 25.91 5.53
N LEU A 25 33.64 25.34 6.50
CA LEU A 25 34.14 25.26 7.87
C LEU A 25 35.15 24.11 7.94
N PHE A 26 36.43 24.41 7.67
CA PHE A 26 37.51 23.48 7.93
C PHE A 26 37.79 23.45 9.45
N PHE A 27 37.32 22.39 10.13
CA PHE A 27 37.87 22.05 11.44
C PHE A 27 39.25 21.41 11.25
N LEU A 28 40.30 22.23 11.19
CA LEU A 28 41.68 21.75 11.26
C LEU A 28 41.97 21.36 12.71
N GLY A 29 42.09 20.06 12.95
CA GLY A 29 42.35 19.48 14.26
C GLY A 29 43.75 19.80 14.79
N LEU A 30 43.79 20.32 16.02
CA LEU A 30 44.95 20.23 16.90
C LEU A 30 44.47 19.98 18.34
N ILE A 31 43.65 18.95 18.55
CA ILE A 31 43.40 18.38 19.88
C ILE A 31 43.29 16.87 19.70
N HIS A 32 44.40 16.17 19.92
CA HIS A 32 44.45 14.72 20.06
C HIS A 32 44.67 14.42 21.54
N GLN A 33 43.94 13.41 22.02
CA GLN A 33 43.76 12.98 23.42
C GLN A 33 42.58 13.67 24.12
N TRP A 34 41.61 12.84 24.54
CA TRP A 34 40.29 13.16 25.12
C TRP A 34 39.13 13.36 24.13
N PHE A 35 38.84 12.36 23.31
CA PHE A 35 37.48 12.17 22.77
C PHE A 35 37.11 10.69 22.76
N LEU A 36 36.69 10.20 23.93
CA LEU A 36 35.66 9.16 23.99
C LEU A 36 34.31 9.89 23.78
N VAL A 37 33.56 9.48 22.75
CA VAL A 37 32.13 9.79 22.55
C VAL A 37 31.78 11.29 22.58
N ALA A 38 32.13 12.03 21.52
CA ALA A 38 31.50 13.34 21.29
C ALA A 38 30.11 13.12 20.67
N GLN A 39 29.04 13.18 21.47
CA GLN A 39 27.73 13.54 20.93
C GLN A 39 27.89 14.91 20.25
N GLN A 40 27.87 14.94 18.91
CA GLN A 40 27.94 16.20 18.18
C GLN A 40 26.60 16.92 18.28
N ASN A 41 26.71 18.12 18.82
CA ASN A 41 25.65 18.98 19.31
C ASN A 41 25.39 20.07 18.27
N ILE A 42 24.26 20.04 17.57
CA ILE A 42 23.95 21.04 16.52
C ILE A 42 22.55 21.62 16.74
N ASP A 43 22.46 22.89 17.17
CA ASP A 43 21.25 23.71 17.00
C ASP A 43 21.32 24.34 15.60
N VAL A 44 20.50 23.83 14.68
CA VAL A 44 20.52 24.24 13.27
C VAL A 44 19.42 25.27 13.01
N THR A 45 19.81 26.48 12.62
CA THR A 45 18.94 27.43 11.91
C THR A 45 19.58 27.67 10.54
N ALA A 46 19.45 26.68 9.66
CA ALA A 46 19.98 26.74 8.31
C ALA A 46 18.87 26.39 7.32
N ASP A 47 18.81 27.12 6.21
CA ASP A 47 17.86 26.84 5.14
C ASP A 47 18.10 25.43 4.57
N TYR A 48 19.35 24.98 4.60
CA TYR A 48 19.80 23.67 4.14
C TYR A 48 21.01 23.17 4.96
N LEU A 49 20.95 21.92 5.40
CA LEU A 49 22.04 21.19 6.03
C LEU A 49 22.17 19.81 5.38
N GLU A 50 23.33 19.53 4.80
CA GLU A 50 23.66 18.21 4.25
C GLU A 50 24.59 17.43 5.17
N ILE A 51 24.23 16.17 5.41
CA ILE A 51 24.96 15.18 6.18
C ILE A 51 25.46 14.09 5.23
N SER A 52 26.66 14.28 4.71
CA SER A 52 27.30 13.39 3.73
C SER A 52 28.38 12.47 4.30
N ALA A 53 28.84 12.74 5.53
CA ALA A 53 29.78 11.87 6.24
C ALA A 53 29.03 10.73 6.96
N GLY A 54 29.63 9.54 6.97
CA GLY A 54 29.08 8.40 7.70
C GLY A 54 29.09 8.64 9.20
N PHE A 55 27.93 8.74 9.82
CA PHE A 55 27.77 8.70 11.27
C PHE A 55 27.34 7.29 11.66
N THR A 56 28.12 6.62 12.50
CA THR A 56 27.73 5.32 13.06
C THR A 56 26.78 5.46 14.25
N ASP A 57 26.65 6.68 14.79
CA ASP A 57 25.87 6.98 16.00
C ASP A 57 24.62 7.83 15.70
N SER A 58 23.81 8.07 16.74
CA SER A 58 22.59 8.90 16.65
C SER A 58 22.92 10.38 16.44
N ILE A 59 22.12 11.09 15.64
CA ILE A 59 22.13 12.56 15.63
C ILE A 59 21.32 13.06 16.82
N TYR A 60 21.89 14.03 17.54
CA TYR A 60 21.28 14.65 18.70
C TYR A 60 21.57 16.16 18.74
N SER A 61 20.55 16.98 18.54
CA SER A 61 20.56 18.38 19.00
C SER A 61 20.54 18.45 20.55
N PRO A 62 21.36 19.29 21.21
CA PRO A 62 21.40 19.47 22.68
C PRO A 62 20.08 19.93 23.27
N SER A 63 19.38 20.79 22.53
CA SER A 63 18.05 21.26 22.90
C SER A 63 17.01 20.14 22.80
N GLY A 64 17.38 19.00 22.22
CA GLY A 64 16.47 17.94 21.80
C GLY A 64 15.72 18.28 20.52
N ASN A 65 15.78 19.53 20.03
CA ASN A 65 14.93 20.04 18.96
C ASN A 65 15.73 20.35 17.68
N ILE A 66 15.11 20.09 16.52
CA ILE A 66 15.52 20.61 15.22
C ILE A 66 14.35 21.44 14.70
N VAL A 67 14.57 22.74 14.54
CA VAL A 67 13.53 23.70 14.16
C VAL A 67 13.81 24.21 12.75
N PHE A 68 12.79 24.17 11.89
CA PHE A 68 12.84 24.68 10.52
C PHE A 68 12.11 26.02 10.45
N SER A 69 12.57 26.93 9.60
CA SER A 69 12.04 28.31 9.48
C SER A 69 11.56 28.68 8.08
N ASN A 70 11.43 27.71 7.17
CA ASN A 70 11.05 27.93 5.79
C ASN A 70 9.79 27.16 5.41
N ARG A 71 8.94 27.81 4.63
CA ARG A 71 7.89 27.13 3.88
C ARG A 71 8.48 26.38 2.71
N GLN A 72 8.17 25.10 2.64
CA GLN A 72 8.38 24.31 1.45
C GLN A 72 7.02 23.89 0.91
N ASP A 73 6.79 24.19 -0.37
CA ASP A 73 5.69 23.59 -1.11
C ASP A 73 6.21 22.25 -1.67
N PRO A 74 5.67 21.10 -1.21
CA PRO A 74 6.09 19.77 -1.68
C PRO A 74 5.89 19.56 -3.19
N ASN A 75 5.16 20.45 -3.86
CA ASN A 75 4.92 20.40 -5.31
C ASN A 75 5.94 21.22 -6.12
N THR A 76 6.76 22.06 -5.48
CA THR A 76 7.81 22.82 -6.15
C THR A 76 9.07 21.95 -6.24
N GLY A 77 9.59 21.72 -7.44
CA GLY A 77 10.73 20.81 -7.71
C GLY A 77 12.07 21.20 -7.07
N SER A 78 12.08 22.09 -6.08
CA SER A 78 13.24 22.61 -5.35
C SER A 78 13.51 21.93 -4.00
N LEU A 79 12.88 20.78 -3.72
CA LEU A 79 13.01 20.07 -2.43
C LEU A 79 14.44 19.64 -2.08
N SER A 80 15.34 19.55 -3.06
CA SER A 80 16.75 19.23 -2.82
C SER A 80 17.59 20.39 -2.26
N LEU A 81 17.03 21.60 -2.20
CA LEU A 81 17.75 22.82 -1.81
C LEU A 81 17.46 23.28 -0.37
N PHE A 82 16.63 22.56 0.39
CA PHE A 82 16.18 23.00 1.71
C PHE A 82 16.02 21.85 2.70
N GLY A 83 16.28 22.10 3.98
CA GLY A 83 16.05 21.13 5.05
C GLY A 83 17.27 20.29 5.39
N LEU A 84 17.03 19.15 6.04
CA LEU A 84 18.07 18.25 6.54
C LEU A 84 18.24 17.04 5.63
N HIS A 85 19.34 16.98 4.90
CA HIS A 85 19.59 15.92 3.91
C HIS A 85 20.64 14.93 4.39
N PHE A 86 20.39 13.65 4.14
CA PHE A 86 21.29 12.54 4.44
C PHE A 86 21.75 11.89 3.14
N THR A 87 23.06 11.86 2.90
CA THR A 87 23.68 11.28 1.68
C THR A 87 24.84 10.33 2.00
N ASN A 88 24.92 9.90 3.27
CA ASN A 88 26.11 9.32 3.89
C ASN A 88 26.31 7.81 3.67
N ARG A 89 25.40 7.12 2.97
CA ARG A 89 25.48 5.68 2.65
C ARG A 89 25.63 4.78 3.88
N THR A 90 25.10 5.21 5.02
CA THR A 90 25.04 4.45 6.27
C THR A 90 23.67 4.60 6.93
N THR A 91 23.45 3.87 8.01
CA THR A 91 22.30 4.06 8.88
C THR A 91 22.57 5.19 9.88
N THR A 92 21.63 6.12 10.02
CA THR A 92 21.64 7.20 11.01
C THR A 92 20.35 7.19 11.81
N VAL A 93 20.45 7.19 13.13
CA VAL A 93 19.29 7.24 14.02
C VAL A 93 18.97 8.68 14.38
N LEU A 94 17.77 9.14 14.04
CA LEU A 94 17.27 10.49 14.34
C LEU A 94 16.29 10.43 15.51
N LYS A 95 16.72 10.93 16.68
CA LYS A 95 15.93 10.92 17.93
C LYS A 95 15.34 12.28 18.29
N ASN A 96 15.63 13.31 17.50
CA ASN A 96 15.23 14.67 17.80
C ASN A 96 13.73 14.91 17.68
N HIS A 97 13.26 15.91 18.40
CA HIS A 97 11.97 16.54 18.16
C HIS A 97 12.11 17.49 16.95
N ILE A 98 11.38 17.18 15.90
CA ILE A 98 11.28 17.93 14.67
C ILE A 98 9.99 18.73 14.75
N SER A 99 10.09 20.04 14.75
CA SER A 99 8.91 20.90 14.72
C SER A 99 9.17 22.10 13.81
N GLY A 100 8.09 22.67 13.28
CA GLY A 100 8.11 24.07 12.89
C GLY A 100 8.34 24.95 14.12
N ARG A 101 8.54 26.25 13.91
CA ARG A 101 8.63 27.20 15.03
C ARG A 101 7.30 27.22 15.77
N THR A 102 7.26 26.65 16.98
CA THR A 102 6.06 26.67 17.82
C THR A 102 5.91 28.02 18.50
N GLU A 103 4.69 28.58 18.52
CA GLU A 103 4.36 29.71 19.39
C GLU A 103 4.79 29.41 20.84
N THR A 104 5.73 30.20 21.36
CA THR A 104 5.74 30.52 22.79
C THR A 104 4.84 31.70 23.11
N ASP A 105 4.13 32.27 22.12
CA ASP A 105 3.38 33.52 22.28
C ASP A 105 1.93 33.28 22.68
N THR A 106 1.73 33.24 24.00
CA THR A 106 0.46 33.16 24.73
C THR A 106 -0.51 34.34 24.48
N THR A 107 -0.36 35.12 23.41
CA THR A 107 -1.10 36.38 23.21
C THR A 107 -2.13 36.38 22.09
N CYS A 108 -2.24 35.34 21.24
CA CYS A 108 -3.38 35.21 20.32
C CYS A 108 -4.56 34.51 21.01
N THR A 109 -5.17 35.19 21.99
CA THR A 109 -6.35 34.67 22.70
C THR A 109 -7.67 34.90 21.96
N ASP A 110 -7.68 35.67 20.88
CA ASP A 110 -8.93 36.01 20.17
C ASP A 110 -8.86 35.74 18.67
N PHE A 111 -9.86 35.00 18.19
CA PHE A 111 -10.12 34.60 16.79
C PHE A 111 -10.25 35.77 15.78
N GLY A 112 -9.94 37.01 16.16
CA GLY A 112 -10.41 38.22 15.48
C GLY A 112 -9.39 39.08 14.74
N SER A 113 -8.11 39.15 15.13
CA SER A 113 -7.24 40.20 14.53
C SER A 113 -5.73 40.03 14.68
N CYS A 114 -5.21 38.83 14.92
CA CYS A 114 -3.77 38.63 14.71
C CYS A 114 -3.52 38.71 13.20
N GLU A 115 -2.95 39.83 12.71
CA GLU A 115 -2.40 39.92 11.34
C GLU A 115 -1.59 38.64 11.10
N GLU A 116 -2.07 37.74 10.23
CA GLU A 116 -1.56 36.37 10.13
C GLU A 116 -0.03 36.41 10.02
N PRO A 117 0.71 36.07 11.08
CA PRO A 117 2.14 35.99 10.91
C PRO A 117 2.35 34.79 9.96
N GLN A 118 3.06 35.04 8.87
CA GLN A 118 3.22 34.19 7.67
C GLN A 118 4.04 32.92 7.98
N TRP A 119 3.62 32.17 8.99
CA TRP A 119 4.33 31.01 9.50
C TRP A 119 3.80 29.80 8.77
N TYR A 120 4.70 29.17 8.02
CA TYR A 120 4.39 28.05 7.16
C TYR A 120 5.54 27.05 7.22
N ASP A 121 6.18 26.90 8.38
CA ASP A 121 7.42 26.13 8.49
C ASP A 121 7.14 24.66 8.18
N SER A 122 7.69 24.17 7.07
CA SER A 122 7.54 22.79 6.62
C SER A 122 8.86 22.08 6.88
N PRO A 123 8.99 21.29 7.95
CA PRO A 123 10.22 20.53 8.18
C PRO A 123 10.45 19.60 6.99
N LEU A 124 11.66 19.63 6.44
CA LEU A 124 12.06 18.79 5.31
C LEU A 124 13.22 17.89 5.71
N ILE A 125 13.06 16.59 5.50
CA ILE A 125 14.14 15.61 5.63
C ILE A 125 14.37 14.92 4.30
N GLY A 126 15.57 15.05 3.76
CA GLY A 126 16.03 14.36 2.56
C GLY A 126 16.81 13.09 2.89
N VAL A 127 16.57 11.97 2.21
CA VAL A 127 17.37 10.74 2.34
C VAL A 127 17.73 10.24 0.95
N HIS A 128 19.02 10.26 0.62
CA HIS A 128 19.50 10.01 -0.74
C HIS A 128 20.62 8.97 -0.76
N GLY A 129 20.61 8.17 -1.81
CA GLY A 129 21.68 7.24 -2.15
C GLY A 129 21.51 5.86 -1.54
N SER A 130 22.04 4.87 -2.25
CA SER A 130 22.02 3.47 -1.83
C SER A 130 22.72 3.31 -0.48
N ASN A 131 22.13 2.48 0.39
CA ASN A 131 22.57 2.21 1.76
C ASN A 131 22.46 3.38 2.75
N THR A 132 21.95 4.54 2.33
CA THR A 132 21.58 5.61 3.26
C THR A 132 20.25 5.26 3.92
N VAL A 133 20.25 5.08 5.24
CA VAL A 133 19.05 4.79 6.02
C VAL A 133 18.91 5.80 7.15
N VAL A 134 17.74 6.42 7.29
CA VAL A 134 17.40 7.23 8.46
C VAL A 134 16.38 6.47 9.29
N GLU A 135 16.75 6.09 10.51
CA GLU A 135 15.85 5.51 11.49
C GLU A 135 15.30 6.60 12.41
N PHE A 136 14.05 7.01 12.18
CA PHE A 136 13.39 8.03 12.98
C PHE A 136 12.72 7.42 14.21
N SER A 137 13.24 7.76 15.39
CA SER A 137 12.70 7.42 16.71
C SER A 137 12.31 8.66 17.53
N GLY A 138 12.29 9.82 16.89
CA GLY A 138 12.02 11.11 17.52
C GLY A 138 10.54 11.45 17.61
N ASN A 139 10.27 12.75 17.78
CA ASN A 139 8.93 13.33 17.77
C ASN A 139 8.83 14.29 16.59
N MET A 140 7.81 14.19 15.75
CA MET A 140 7.52 15.13 14.67
C MET A 140 6.16 15.75 14.93
N ARG A 141 6.10 17.08 15.04
CA ARG A 141 4.85 17.80 15.28
C ARG A 141 4.63 18.88 14.24
N GLY A 142 3.40 18.95 13.72
CA GLY A 142 2.96 20.06 12.87
C GLY A 142 2.89 21.39 13.64
N ASP A 143 2.92 22.50 12.91
CA ASP A 143 3.01 23.88 13.42
C ASP A 143 1.69 24.57 13.85
N ASN A 144 0.61 23.83 14.11
CA ASN A 144 -0.74 24.41 14.33
C ASN A 144 -1.31 25.28 13.20
N SER A 145 -0.68 25.29 12.01
CA SER A 145 -1.06 26.19 10.92
C SER A 145 -1.19 25.48 9.55
N ARG A 146 -0.33 25.77 8.58
CA ARG A 146 -0.28 25.21 7.23
C ARG A 146 1.07 24.54 6.92
N SER A 147 1.79 24.06 7.93
CA SER A 147 2.97 23.21 7.69
C SER A 147 2.62 22.02 6.80
N ASP A 148 3.51 21.76 5.86
CA ASP A 148 3.51 20.59 4.98
C ASP A 148 4.80 19.79 5.25
N PRO A 149 4.92 19.12 6.42
CA PRO A 149 6.11 18.35 6.76
C PRO A 149 6.39 17.35 5.64
N THR A 150 7.64 17.32 5.19
CA THR A 150 8.03 16.63 3.96
C THR A 150 9.23 15.71 4.22
N ILE A 151 9.11 14.47 3.73
CA ILE A 151 10.23 13.55 3.59
C ILE A 151 10.52 13.39 2.10
N TYR A 152 11.75 13.67 1.68
CA TYR A 152 12.17 13.56 0.29
C TYR A 152 13.18 12.42 0.14
N ILE A 153 12.86 11.37 -0.62
CA ILE A 153 13.64 10.12 -0.65
C ILE A 153 13.96 9.74 -2.10
N THR A 154 15.24 9.68 -2.44
CA THR A 154 15.71 9.34 -3.81
C THR A 154 16.85 8.34 -3.79
N ASP A 155 17.20 7.83 -4.96
CA ASP A 155 18.38 7.00 -5.20
C ASP A 155 18.47 5.80 -4.25
N THR A 156 17.35 5.13 -3.99
CA THR A 156 17.20 3.99 -3.07
C THR A 156 17.47 4.28 -1.58
N GLY A 157 17.51 5.55 -1.18
CA GLY A 157 17.53 5.95 0.23
C GLY A 157 16.31 5.40 0.99
N ARG A 158 16.43 5.24 2.31
CA ARG A 158 15.36 4.67 3.15
C ARG A 158 15.12 5.48 4.40
N PHE A 159 13.89 5.93 4.61
CA PHE A 159 13.43 6.56 5.85
C PHE A 159 12.53 5.58 6.60
N VAL A 160 12.90 5.21 7.82
CA VAL A 160 12.22 4.20 8.64
C VAL A 160 11.63 4.86 9.88
N VAL A 161 10.31 4.90 10.00
CA VAL A 161 9.60 5.31 11.22
C VAL A 161 9.62 4.12 12.18
N LYS A 162 10.37 4.26 13.28
CA LYS A 162 10.54 3.22 14.29
C LYS A 162 9.31 3.13 15.19
N ALA A 163 9.11 1.98 15.83
CA ALA A 163 7.95 1.72 16.71
C ALA A 163 7.73 2.78 17.81
N ASN A 164 8.82 3.32 18.36
CA ASN A 164 8.78 4.32 19.42
C ASN A 164 8.65 5.77 18.93
N ALA A 165 8.65 6.02 17.61
CA ALA A 165 8.49 7.35 17.06
C ALA A 165 7.10 7.94 17.39
N TYR A 166 7.02 9.26 17.38
CA TYR A 166 5.79 10.01 17.58
C TYR A 166 5.61 11.01 16.44
N ILE A 167 4.53 10.90 15.66
CA ILE A 167 4.21 11.85 14.59
C ILE A 167 2.80 12.37 14.84
N ASP A 168 2.70 13.65 15.19
CA ASP A 168 1.45 14.33 15.50
C ASP A 168 1.20 15.49 14.52
N LEU A 169 0.23 15.28 13.65
CA LEU A 169 -0.18 16.22 12.61
C LEU A 169 -1.60 16.76 12.85
N VAL A 170 -2.15 16.54 14.06
CA VAL A 170 -3.48 17.01 14.44
C VAL A 170 -3.39 18.45 14.95
N PHE A 171 -4.28 19.32 14.44
CA PHE A 171 -4.35 20.74 14.80
C PHE A 171 -5.61 21.07 15.57
N SER A 172 -5.46 21.45 16.84
CA SER A 172 -6.59 21.87 17.67
C SER A 172 -7.35 23.07 17.08
N ARG A 173 -6.62 24.03 16.48
CA ARG A 173 -7.17 25.29 15.94
C ARG A 173 -8.28 25.08 14.90
N TRP A 174 -8.14 24.08 14.04
CA TRP A 174 -9.08 23.79 12.94
C TRP A 174 -9.95 22.61 13.29
N THR A 175 -10.57 22.66 14.46
CA THR A 175 -11.49 21.64 14.95
C THR A 175 -10.85 20.25 14.98
N ASN A 176 -9.57 20.15 15.35
CA ASN A 176 -8.78 18.91 15.32
C ASN A 176 -8.60 18.31 13.92
N PHE A 177 -8.46 19.13 12.87
CA PHE A 177 -8.12 18.67 11.52
C PHE A 177 -6.69 18.10 11.48
N THR A 178 -6.38 17.22 10.51
CA THR A 178 -5.05 16.64 10.35
C THR A 178 -4.44 17.00 9.01
N ARG A 179 -3.23 17.58 9.03
CA ARG A 179 -2.43 17.77 7.81
C ARG A 179 -1.78 16.46 7.40
N SER A 180 -1.22 16.47 6.20
CA SER A 180 -0.53 15.32 5.66
C SER A 180 0.97 15.42 5.89
N LEU A 181 1.59 14.30 6.22
CA LEU A 181 3.01 14.12 5.95
C LEU A 181 3.17 13.89 4.45
N TYR A 182 3.96 14.70 3.79
CA TYR A 182 4.30 14.50 2.38
C TYR A 182 5.55 13.63 2.28
N VAL A 183 5.50 12.67 1.38
CA VAL A 183 6.62 11.78 1.06
C VAL A 183 6.79 11.84 -0.45
N ALA A 184 7.87 12.47 -0.91
CA ALA A 184 8.16 12.65 -2.32
C ALA A 184 9.47 11.94 -2.69
N GLY A 185 9.61 11.54 -3.95
CA GLY A 185 10.81 10.84 -4.41
C GLY A 185 10.92 10.67 -5.92
N ASP A 186 11.80 9.76 -6.32
CA ASP A 186 12.09 9.38 -7.70
C ASP A 186 11.54 8.00 -8.10
N GLY A 187 10.75 7.37 -7.21
CA GLY A 187 10.16 6.04 -7.38
C GLY A 187 11.03 4.92 -6.83
N THR A 188 12.26 5.22 -6.42
CA THR A 188 13.23 4.24 -5.89
C THR A 188 13.38 4.32 -4.38
N GLY A 189 13.18 5.51 -3.79
CA GLY A 189 13.27 5.75 -2.35
C GLY A 189 12.17 5.04 -1.54
N ILE A 190 12.53 4.58 -0.34
CA ILE A 190 11.66 3.80 0.55
C ILE A 190 11.30 4.59 1.80
N PHE A 191 10.01 4.80 2.04
CA PHE A 191 9.45 5.22 3.31
C PHE A 191 8.78 4.00 3.99
N GLU A 192 9.28 3.60 5.14
CA GLU A 192 8.82 2.42 5.85
C GLU A 192 8.34 2.77 7.25
N ILE A 193 7.21 2.21 7.66
CA ILE A 193 6.72 2.30 9.03
C ILE A 193 6.82 0.91 9.66
N GLU A 194 7.67 0.79 10.67
CA GLU A 194 7.91 -0.49 11.35
C GLU A 194 6.68 -1.02 12.07
N ASP A 195 6.69 -2.34 12.30
CA ASP A 195 5.72 -2.94 13.20
C ASP A 195 5.87 -2.38 14.62
N GLY A 196 4.75 -2.23 15.32
CA GLY A 196 4.69 -1.60 16.64
C GLY A 196 4.52 -0.08 16.65
N TYR A 197 4.69 0.62 15.52
CA TYR A 197 4.29 2.03 15.44
C TYR A 197 2.77 2.18 15.55
N VAL A 198 2.32 3.22 16.25
CA VAL A 198 0.90 3.52 16.47
C VAL A 198 0.59 4.93 15.96
N SER A 199 -0.15 5.01 14.84
CA SER A 199 -0.60 6.26 14.24
C SER A 199 -1.69 6.94 15.07
N ASP A 200 -2.68 6.19 15.54
CA ASP A 200 -3.79 6.73 16.32
C ASP A 200 -3.45 6.77 17.81
N ARG A 201 -3.16 7.96 18.31
CA ARG A 201 -2.87 8.19 19.74
C ARG A 201 -3.98 8.97 20.44
N SER A 202 -5.09 9.19 19.74
CA SER A 202 -6.21 10.02 20.18
C SER A 202 -6.99 9.43 21.36
N ALA A 203 -6.71 8.17 21.74
CA ALA A 203 -7.49 7.41 22.71
C ALA A 203 -9.00 7.48 22.37
N LEU A 204 -9.35 7.02 21.16
CA LEU A 204 -10.70 7.03 20.60
C LEU A 204 -11.33 8.44 20.52
N GLY A 205 -10.51 9.43 20.15
CA GLY A 205 -10.96 10.81 20.00
C GLY A 205 -11.18 11.55 21.32
N THR A 206 -10.48 11.17 22.38
CA THR A 206 -10.42 11.96 23.62
C THR A 206 -9.25 12.94 23.61
N LYS A 207 -8.26 12.76 22.73
CA LYS A 207 -7.05 13.59 22.60
C LYS A 207 -6.79 13.95 21.13
N PRO A 208 -6.39 15.19 20.81
CA PRO A 208 -6.08 15.60 19.46
C PRO A 208 -4.64 15.23 19.10
N CYS A 209 -4.35 13.94 18.95
CA CYS A 209 -3.01 13.50 18.55
C CYS A 209 -3.01 12.27 17.64
N GLY A 210 -2.17 12.31 16.62
CA GLY A 210 -1.96 11.22 15.68
C GLY A 210 -1.42 11.67 14.33
N THR A 211 -1.10 10.71 13.47
CA THR A 211 -0.55 11.04 12.13
C THR A 211 -1.64 11.43 11.15
N GLY A 212 -2.75 10.68 11.14
CA GLY A 212 -3.98 10.92 10.38
C GLY A 212 -3.89 11.01 8.85
N ALA A 213 -2.85 11.56 8.24
CA ALA A 213 -2.73 11.58 6.79
C ALA A 213 -1.29 11.49 6.30
N ILE A 214 -1.04 10.69 5.26
CA ILE A 214 0.23 10.64 4.54
C ILE A 214 -0.06 10.70 3.04
N ARG A 215 0.75 11.49 2.33
CA ARG A 215 0.69 11.77 0.90
C ARG A 215 1.98 11.30 0.24
N PHE A 216 1.86 10.51 -0.83
CA PHE A 216 2.99 9.95 -1.57
C PHE A 216 3.05 10.50 -2.99
N SER A 217 4.24 10.93 -3.40
CA SER A 217 4.54 11.42 -4.75
C SER A 217 5.79 10.73 -5.29
N ASN A 218 5.60 9.76 -6.18
CA ASN A 218 6.66 8.90 -6.72
C ASN A 218 7.63 8.34 -5.65
N ALA A 219 7.10 7.62 -4.65
CA ALA A 219 7.90 6.99 -3.61
C ALA A 219 7.35 5.59 -3.24
N VAL A 220 8.19 4.76 -2.63
CA VAL A 220 7.80 3.42 -2.16
C VAL A 220 7.39 3.49 -0.69
N PHE A 221 6.14 3.18 -0.38
CA PHE A 221 5.63 3.01 0.96
C PHE A 221 5.66 1.54 1.38
N VAL A 222 6.23 1.22 2.54
CA VAL A 222 6.20 -0.12 3.14
C VAL A 222 5.50 -0.07 4.49
N SER A 223 4.46 -0.89 4.67
CA SER A 223 3.71 -1.01 5.92
C SER A 223 3.70 -2.43 6.47
N HIS A 224 3.71 -2.54 7.80
CA HIS A 224 3.80 -3.82 8.50
C HIS A 224 2.54 -4.19 9.30
N SER A 225 1.71 -3.23 9.74
CA SER A 225 0.52 -3.49 10.55
C SER A 225 -0.59 -2.44 10.35
N SER A 226 -1.82 -2.77 10.75
CA SER A 226 -2.97 -1.84 10.67
C SER A 226 -2.78 -0.60 11.55
N ALA A 227 -2.18 -0.77 12.75
CA ALA A 227 -1.94 0.31 13.70
C ALA A 227 -0.95 1.37 13.19
N ALA A 228 -0.07 0.95 12.27
CA ALA A 228 0.92 1.81 11.65
C ALA A 228 0.38 2.68 10.51
N LEU A 229 -0.81 2.37 9.97
CA LEU A 229 -1.41 3.12 8.88
C LEU A 229 -1.94 4.48 9.35
N PRO A 230 -1.92 5.53 8.51
CA PRO A 230 -2.22 6.89 8.94
C PRO A 230 -3.71 7.08 9.18
N TYR A 231 -4.16 6.79 10.40
CA TYR A 231 -5.50 7.09 10.88
C TYR A 231 -5.46 7.67 12.30
N TYR A 232 -6.50 8.44 12.64
CA TYR A 232 -6.80 8.85 14.01
C TYR A 232 -8.31 9.09 14.15
N TYR A 233 -8.79 9.03 15.39
CA TYR A 233 -10.13 9.52 15.71
C TYR A 233 -10.07 11.00 16.05
N ARG A 234 -10.82 11.80 15.29
CA ARG A 234 -10.97 13.21 15.53
C ARG A 234 -11.71 13.44 16.84
N PRO A 235 -11.16 14.24 17.78
CA PRO A 235 -11.83 14.48 19.04
C PRO A 235 -13.16 15.17 18.91
N LYS A 236 -14.07 14.78 19.81
CA LYS A 236 -15.44 15.27 19.90
C LYS A 236 -15.45 16.77 20.19
N MET A 237 -16.24 17.55 19.45
CA MET A 237 -16.55 18.93 19.82
C MET A 237 -18.02 19.16 20.20
N SER A 238 -18.94 18.28 19.76
CA SER A 238 -20.37 18.38 20.11
C SER A 238 -21.20 17.11 19.81
N ASP A 239 -20.73 16.22 18.92
CA ASP A 239 -21.39 14.94 18.59
C ASP A 239 -21.03 13.82 19.59
N THR A 240 -21.92 12.85 19.74
CA THR A 240 -21.78 11.71 20.66
C THR A 240 -20.76 10.67 20.19
N HIS A 241 -20.29 10.72 18.94
CA HIS A 241 -19.36 9.73 18.35
C HIS A 241 -18.09 10.37 17.78
N ALA A 242 -16.93 9.83 18.13
CA ALA A 242 -15.66 10.22 17.51
C ALA A 242 -15.60 9.64 16.09
N LYS A 243 -15.17 10.45 15.13
CA LYS A 243 -15.15 10.09 13.71
C LYS A 243 -13.72 9.95 13.22
N ILE A 244 -13.49 9.04 12.29
CA ILE A 244 -12.17 8.87 11.67
C ILE A 244 -11.91 10.08 10.77
N ASN A 245 -10.68 10.58 10.77
CA ASN A 245 -10.18 11.46 9.73
C ASN A 245 -8.83 10.86 9.29
N SER A 246 -8.81 10.19 8.14
CA SER A 246 -7.70 9.32 7.79
C SER A 246 -7.51 9.27 6.29
N HIS A 247 -6.30 9.56 5.82
CA HIS A 247 -6.02 9.60 4.37
C HIS A 247 -4.65 9.04 4.04
N LEU A 248 -4.63 8.05 3.15
CA LEU A 248 -3.44 7.58 2.46
C LEU A 248 -3.59 7.92 0.98
N VAL A 249 -2.80 8.89 0.52
CA VAL A 249 -3.01 9.55 -0.77
C VAL A 249 -1.80 9.36 -1.67
N PHE A 250 -2.02 8.99 -2.94
CA PHE A 250 -0.97 8.82 -3.96
C PHE A 250 -1.21 9.84 -5.06
N HIS A 251 -0.39 10.90 -5.12
CA HIS A 251 -0.66 12.11 -5.90
C HIS A 251 0.59 12.78 -6.52
N ASN A 252 0.33 13.80 -7.32
CA ASN A 252 1.29 14.70 -7.97
C ASN A 252 2.18 14.06 -9.04
N ILE A 253 2.99 13.05 -8.70
CA ILE A 253 3.90 12.37 -9.64
C ILE A 253 3.55 10.87 -9.64
N PRO A 254 3.30 10.25 -10.81
CA PRO A 254 3.02 8.83 -10.92
C PRO A 254 4.25 7.99 -10.56
N GLY A 255 4.02 6.71 -10.23
CA GLY A 255 5.08 5.74 -9.97
C GLY A 255 5.19 5.28 -8.52
N SER A 256 4.43 5.90 -7.61
CA SER A 256 4.39 5.45 -6.22
C SER A 256 3.97 3.99 -6.09
N ARG A 257 4.55 3.30 -5.09
CA ARG A 257 4.27 1.89 -4.79
C ARG A 257 3.94 1.72 -3.32
N TRP A 258 2.91 0.96 -2.98
CA TRP A 258 2.63 0.57 -1.59
C TRP A 258 2.79 -0.94 -1.43
N ILE A 259 3.68 -1.36 -0.53
CA ILE A 259 3.95 -2.75 -0.19
C ILE A 259 3.36 -3.08 1.17
N VAL A 260 2.37 -3.98 1.19
CA VAL A 260 1.75 -4.54 2.40
C VAL A 260 2.53 -5.81 2.77
N LYS A 261 3.50 -5.68 3.69
CA LYS A 261 4.64 -6.60 3.80
C LYS A 261 4.46 -7.73 4.83
N SER A 262 4.38 -7.41 6.13
CA SER A 262 4.54 -8.43 7.18
C SER A 262 3.25 -9.07 7.67
N ASN A 263 2.22 -8.27 7.99
CA ASN A 263 0.95 -8.75 8.52
C ASN A 263 -0.22 -8.39 7.59
N ASP A 264 -1.34 -9.11 7.75
CA ASP A 264 -2.61 -8.70 7.17
C ASP A 264 -3.03 -7.36 7.78
N GLN A 265 -3.54 -6.45 6.95
CA GLN A 265 -3.84 -5.07 7.34
C GLN A 265 -5.29 -4.71 7.05
N ILE A 266 -5.87 -3.90 7.94
CA ILE A 266 -7.18 -3.27 7.78
C ILE A 266 -6.96 -1.77 7.82
N PHE A 267 -7.40 -1.07 6.77
CA PHE A 267 -7.31 0.38 6.70
C PHE A 267 -8.71 1.01 6.69
N PRO A 268 -9.12 1.68 7.79
CA PRO A 268 -10.43 2.31 7.89
C PRO A 268 -10.45 3.75 7.34
N GLY A 269 -9.36 4.21 6.73
CA GLY A 269 -9.25 5.54 6.14
C GLY A 269 -9.64 5.63 4.67
N GLY A 270 -9.44 6.82 4.10
CA GLY A 270 -9.50 7.09 2.67
C GLY A 270 -8.21 6.68 1.98
N PHE A 271 -8.30 5.79 1.01
CA PHE A 271 -7.19 5.41 0.12
C PHE A 271 -7.43 6.05 -1.24
N TRP A 272 -6.62 7.08 -1.54
CA TRP A 272 -6.88 8.00 -2.65
C TRP A 272 -5.81 7.85 -3.73
N VAL A 273 -6.25 7.56 -4.95
CA VAL A 273 -5.44 7.43 -6.16
C VAL A 273 -5.66 8.67 -7.02
N TYR A 274 -4.78 9.66 -6.91
CA TYR A 274 -4.75 10.85 -7.77
C TYR A 274 -3.84 10.66 -8.99
N GLU A 275 -2.83 9.79 -8.86
CA GLU A 275 -1.85 9.45 -9.88
C GLU A 275 -1.68 7.93 -9.98
N ASN A 276 -1.09 7.46 -11.09
CA ASN A 276 -0.88 6.04 -11.31
C ASN A 276 0.06 5.45 -10.26
N MET A 277 -0.32 4.30 -9.68
CA MET A 277 0.42 3.68 -8.58
C MET A 277 0.37 2.14 -8.63
N THR A 278 1.27 1.50 -7.88
CA THR A 278 1.31 0.03 -7.70
C THR A 278 1.02 -0.38 -6.27
N LEU A 279 0.02 -1.23 -6.04
CA LEU A 279 -0.28 -1.84 -4.75
C LEU A 279 0.22 -3.28 -4.77
N GLU A 280 1.24 -3.57 -3.99
CA GLU A 280 1.78 -4.91 -3.82
C GLU A 280 1.33 -5.51 -2.50
N THR A 281 0.47 -6.52 -2.58
CA THR A 281 -0.01 -7.26 -1.41
C THR A 281 0.83 -8.52 -1.20
N GLN A 282 1.87 -8.46 -0.37
CA GLN A 282 2.54 -9.68 0.11
C GLN A 282 1.71 -10.36 1.21
N ARG A 283 0.93 -9.55 1.93
CA ARG A 283 -0.14 -9.93 2.86
C ARG A 283 -1.47 -9.33 2.45
N ASN A 284 -2.55 -9.76 3.09
CA ASN A 284 -3.88 -9.27 2.75
C ASN A 284 -4.06 -7.82 3.20
N LEU A 285 -4.74 -7.02 2.39
CA LEU A 285 -5.18 -5.67 2.72
C LEU A 285 -6.71 -5.60 2.61
N THR A 286 -7.38 -5.09 3.64
CA THR A 286 -8.81 -4.79 3.63
C THR A 286 -9.03 -3.30 3.84
N LEU A 287 -9.68 -2.63 2.88
CA LEU A 287 -10.14 -1.25 3.06
C LEU A 287 -11.55 -1.27 3.64
N THR A 288 -11.77 -0.55 4.73
CA THR A 288 -13.07 -0.46 5.41
C THR A 288 -13.53 0.98 5.60
N GLY A 289 -12.82 1.96 5.04
CA GLY A 289 -13.17 3.36 5.21
C GLY A 289 -14.52 3.69 4.58
N GLN A 290 -15.23 4.60 5.22
CA GLN A 290 -16.54 5.09 4.81
C GLN A 290 -16.48 6.60 4.65
N ILE A 291 -17.27 7.12 3.73
CA ILE A 291 -17.51 8.54 3.57
C ILE A 291 -18.35 8.98 4.76
N ASP A 292 -17.87 10.00 5.46
CA ASP A 292 -18.58 10.58 6.59
C ASP A 292 -18.61 12.11 6.46
N THR A 293 -19.80 12.68 6.68
CA THR A 293 -19.99 14.14 6.65
C THR A 293 -19.87 14.71 8.05
N PHE A 294 -19.04 15.75 8.19
CA PHE A 294 -18.93 16.55 9.40
C PHE A 294 -19.78 17.81 9.20
N LYS A 295 -20.96 17.83 9.80
CA LYS A 295 -21.85 19.00 9.79
C LYS A 295 -21.46 19.94 10.94
N TYR A 296 -20.36 20.68 10.83
CA TYR A 296 -20.07 21.76 11.78
C TYR A 296 -19.21 22.86 11.15
N ASN A 297 -19.81 24.05 10.94
CA ASN A 297 -19.26 25.32 10.43
C ASN A 297 -18.46 25.31 9.10
N GLU A 298 -17.92 24.17 8.72
CA GLU A 298 -17.27 23.87 7.45
C GLU A 298 -17.85 22.54 6.98
N ASN A 299 -18.35 22.48 5.75
CA ASN A 299 -18.88 21.27 5.13
C ASN A 299 -17.73 20.27 4.85
N TYR A 300 -17.04 19.79 5.88
CA TYR A 300 -15.96 18.85 5.72
C TYR A 300 -16.54 17.44 5.56
N VAL A 301 -16.05 16.74 4.54
CA VAL A 301 -16.41 15.35 4.28
C VAL A 301 -15.12 14.56 4.35
N ASN A 302 -15.03 13.60 5.27
CA ASN A 302 -13.98 12.60 5.21
C ASN A 302 -14.38 11.61 4.12
N TYR A 303 -13.62 11.55 3.04
CA TYR A 303 -13.84 10.58 1.98
C TYR A 303 -13.07 9.28 2.29
N GLY A 304 -13.57 8.51 3.24
CA GLY A 304 -13.03 7.18 3.54
C GLY A 304 -13.29 6.17 2.41
N GLY A 305 -12.52 5.09 2.38
CA GLY A 305 -12.67 4.03 1.36
C GLY A 305 -11.80 4.23 0.13
N MET A 306 -12.15 3.60 -0.99
CA MET A 306 -11.34 3.60 -2.22
C MET A 306 -11.75 4.75 -3.16
N MET A 307 -10.84 5.67 -3.45
CA MET A 307 -11.15 6.82 -4.32
C MET A 307 -10.17 6.95 -5.47
N PHE A 308 -10.65 6.96 -6.72
CA PHE A 308 -9.88 7.39 -7.88
C PHE A 308 -10.26 8.83 -8.24
N PHE A 309 -9.36 9.74 -7.91
CA PHE A 309 -9.49 11.15 -8.24
C PHE A 309 -8.85 11.42 -9.61
N ASN A 310 -9.49 12.27 -10.41
CA ASN A 310 -9.13 12.57 -11.79
C ASN A 310 -9.36 11.41 -12.77
N THR A 311 -9.49 11.74 -14.05
CA THR A 311 -9.73 10.76 -15.10
C THR A 311 -8.48 9.93 -15.42
N ASN A 312 -8.68 8.74 -15.99
CA ASN A 312 -7.62 7.88 -16.53
C ASN A 312 -6.53 7.46 -15.53
N ARG A 313 -6.91 7.27 -14.25
CA ARG A 313 -5.97 6.80 -13.22
C ARG A 313 -5.94 5.29 -13.14
N THR A 314 -4.75 4.75 -12.91
CA THR A 314 -4.50 3.31 -12.86
C THR A 314 -3.90 2.89 -11.53
N LEU A 315 -4.55 1.93 -10.87
CA LEU A 315 -3.94 1.14 -9.80
C LEU A 315 -3.54 -0.22 -10.37
N THR A 316 -2.25 -0.54 -10.28
CA THR A 316 -1.75 -1.88 -10.60
C THR A 316 -1.60 -2.69 -9.33
N LYS A 317 -2.30 -3.82 -9.24
CA LYS A 317 -2.22 -4.74 -8.12
C LYS A 317 -1.27 -5.90 -8.44
N THR A 318 -0.29 -6.12 -7.58
CA THR A 318 0.66 -7.26 -7.62
C THR A 318 0.73 -7.95 -6.26
N GLY A 319 1.54 -9.01 -6.15
CA GLY A 319 1.71 -9.78 -4.94
C GLY A 319 0.59 -10.81 -4.70
N PRO A 320 0.89 -11.90 -3.96
CA PRO A 320 0.01 -13.05 -3.80
C PRO A 320 -1.17 -12.83 -2.84
N GLY A 321 -1.16 -11.74 -2.06
CA GLY A 321 -2.19 -11.41 -1.08
C GLY A 321 -3.53 -10.98 -1.71
N ARG A 322 -4.55 -10.89 -0.86
CA ARG A 322 -5.87 -10.37 -1.22
C ARG A 322 -5.91 -8.87 -1.02
N PHE A 323 -6.51 -8.16 -1.97
CA PHE A 323 -6.91 -6.78 -1.82
C PHE A 323 -8.44 -6.73 -1.74
N VAL A 324 -8.97 -6.45 -0.56
CA VAL A 324 -10.40 -6.50 -0.25
C VAL A 324 -10.92 -5.08 -0.08
N ILE A 325 -11.99 -4.74 -0.80
CA ILE A 325 -12.68 -3.45 -0.66
C ILE A 325 -14.02 -3.71 0.04
N ASN A 326 -14.11 -3.27 1.30
CA ASN A 326 -15.25 -3.43 2.20
C ASN A 326 -15.65 -2.10 2.84
N GLY A 327 -15.57 -1.03 2.05
CA GLY A 327 -15.89 0.33 2.43
C GLY A 327 -16.52 1.07 1.27
N ASP A 328 -16.61 2.39 1.36
CA ASP A 328 -17.11 3.22 0.27
C ASP A 328 -16.10 3.27 -0.88
N GLN A 329 -16.61 3.55 -2.08
CA GLN A 329 -15.81 3.53 -3.30
C GLN A 329 -16.29 4.63 -4.25
N ALA A 330 -15.36 5.30 -4.93
CA ALA A 330 -15.68 6.30 -5.94
C ALA A 330 -14.64 6.30 -7.06
N TYR A 331 -15.11 6.28 -8.32
CA TYR A 331 -14.24 6.16 -9.50
C TYR A 331 -14.53 7.25 -10.53
N SER A 332 -13.52 8.03 -10.89
CA SER A 332 -13.57 8.96 -12.03
C SER A 332 -13.56 8.22 -13.37
N SER A 333 -13.99 8.88 -14.45
CA SER A 333 -13.97 8.30 -15.80
C SER A 333 -12.59 7.75 -16.18
N GLY A 334 -12.52 6.53 -16.72
CA GLY A 334 -11.28 5.87 -17.12
C GLY A 334 -10.46 5.29 -15.96
N SER A 335 -11.00 5.26 -14.74
CA SER A 335 -10.34 4.59 -13.60
C SER A 335 -10.11 3.12 -13.92
N THR A 336 -8.87 2.67 -13.78
CA THR A 336 -8.44 1.32 -14.16
C THR A 336 -7.80 0.59 -12.99
N MET A 337 -8.22 -0.65 -12.76
CA MET A 337 -7.52 -1.60 -11.88
C MET A 337 -6.93 -2.74 -12.72
N ASN A 338 -5.60 -2.83 -12.75
CA ASN A 338 -4.87 -3.93 -13.38
C ASN A 338 -4.48 -4.96 -12.34
N ILE A 339 -5.07 -6.15 -12.38
CA ILE A 339 -4.82 -7.21 -11.41
C ILE A 339 -3.87 -8.22 -12.06
N ASN A 340 -2.60 -8.17 -11.65
CA ASN A 340 -1.54 -9.01 -12.21
C ASN A 340 -1.25 -10.25 -11.36
N GLU A 341 -1.47 -10.18 -10.04
CA GLU A 341 -1.28 -11.30 -9.12
C GLU A 341 -2.33 -11.31 -8.00
N GLY A 342 -2.48 -12.44 -7.30
CA GLY A 342 -3.38 -12.58 -6.15
C GLY A 342 -4.86 -12.37 -6.48
N THR A 343 -5.62 -11.82 -5.52
CA THR A 343 -7.07 -11.56 -5.68
C THR A 343 -7.45 -10.11 -5.38
N LEU A 344 -8.35 -9.52 -6.17
CA LEU A 344 -9.15 -8.35 -5.79
C LEU A 344 -10.55 -8.82 -5.37
N GLU A 345 -11.10 -8.35 -4.25
CA GLU A 345 -12.44 -8.73 -3.79
C GLU A 345 -13.29 -7.52 -3.42
N TRP A 346 -14.49 -7.46 -4.00
CA TRP A 346 -15.50 -6.47 -3.63
C TRP A 346 -16.48 -7.06 -2.63
N MET A 347 -16.50 -6.51 -1.42
CA MET A 347 -17.50 -6.75 -0.39
C MET A 347 -18.61 -5.70 -0.41
N THR A 348 -18.35 -4.53 -1.00
CA THR A 348 -19.32 -3.46 -1.28
C THR A 348 -19.43 -3.21 -2.79
N ASP A 349 -20.59 -2.72 -3.23
CA ASP A 349 -20.84 -2.41 -4.63
C ASP A 349 -20.16 -1.09 -5.02
N PRO A 350 -19.27 -1.06 -6.04
CA PRO A 350 -18.69 0.17 -6.58
C PRO A 350 -19.73 1.16 -7.15
N TYR A 351 -20.96 0.72 -7.45
CA TYR A 351 -22.01 1.58 -8.01
C TYR A 351 -22.84 2.32 -6.98
N MET A 352 -22.93 1.85 -5.72
CA MET A 352 -24.01 2.25 -4.80
C MET A 352 -24.24 3.76 -4.80
N TYR A 353 -25.26 4.14 -5.58
CA TYR A 353 -25.65 5.48 -5.94
C TYR A 353 -26.72 5.87 -4.92
N GLY A 354 -26.43 6.70 -3.92
CA GLY A 354 -27.53 7.11 -3.05
C GLY A 354 -27.27 7.88 -1.76
N THR A 355 -26.08 7.87 -1.16
CA THR A 355 -25.92 8.56 0.15
C THR A 355 -25.04 9.80 0.11
N PHE A 356 -24.19 9.98 -0.90
CA PHE A 356 -23.34 11.16 -1.01
C PHE A 356 -23.43 11.78 -2.40
N HIS A 357 -24.30 12.79 -2.52
CA HIS A 357 -24.24 13.70 -3.65
C HIS A 357 -22.97 14.56 -3.51
N PHE A 358 -21.97 14.30 -4.35
CA PHE A 358 -20.93 15.30 -4.63
C PHE A 358 -21.60 16.47 -5.36
N THR A 359 -22.13 17.44 -4.60
CA THR A 359 -22.95 18.53 -5.15
C THR A 359 -22.15 19.71 -5.68
N LYS A 360 -20.82 19.76 -5.53
CA LYS A 360 -20.08 20.96 -5.92
C LYS A 360 -19.51 20.95 -7.33
N ASP A 361 -19.10 19.80 -7.86
CA ASP A 361 -18.58 19.69 -9.23
C ASP A 361 -19.04 18.37 -9.87
N LYS A 362 -19.75 18.48 -11.01
CA LYS A 362 -20.61 17.49 -11.71
C LYS A 362 -19.94 16.19 -12.20
N ASN A 363 -18.82 15.75 -11.64
CA ASN A 363 -18.18 14.50 -12.04
C ASN A 363 -18.76 13.35 -11.22
N PHE A 364 -19.62 12.56 -11.86
CA PHE A 364 -20.23 11.37 -11.25
C PHE A 364 -19.16 10.31 -11.03
N TYR A 365 -18.72 10.14 -9.79
CA TYR A 365 -17.89 9.02 -9.40
C TYR A 365 -18.77 7.79 -9.23
N THR A 366 -18.62 6.78 -10.08
CA THR A 366 -19.46 5.57 -10.05
C THR A 366 -18.67 4.34 -10.49
N GLY A 367 -19.12 3.15 -10.08
CA GLY A 367 -18.61 1.89 -10.62
C GLY A 367 -18.67 1.76 -12.14
N LEU A 368 -19.58 2.48 -12.81
CA LEU A 368 -19.65 2.53 -14.28
C LEU A 368 -18.50 3.28 -14.94
N ASN A 369 -17.59 3.85 -14.16
CA ASN A 369 -16.33 4.39 -14.66
C ASN A 369 -15.14 3.44 -14.47
N LEU A 370 -15.31 2.35 -13.72
CA LEU A 370 -14.24 1.42 -13.37
C LEU A 370 -14.01 0.38 -14.47
N ILE A 371 -12.76 0.31 -14.94
CA ILE A 371 -12.24 -0.71 -15.83
C ILE A 371 -11.41 -1.68 -15.00
N VAL A 372 -11.65 -2.98 -15.15
CA VAL A 372 -10.91 -4.03 -14.46
C VAL A 372 -10.28 -4.97 -15.47
N ASN A 373 -8.95 -5.08 -15.43
CA ASN A 373 -8.19 -6.01 -16.25
C ASN A 373 -7.59 -7.11 -15.36
N ILE A 374 -7.84 -8.38 -15.71
CA ILE A 374 -7.33 -9.54 -14.98
C ILE A 374 -6.33 -10.27 -15.86
N ASN A 375 -5.09 -10.35 -15.39
CA ASN A 375 -3.95 -10.87 -16.16
C ASN A 375 -3.37 -12.13 -15.49
N GLY A 376 -2.63 -12.94 -16.26
CA GLY A 376 -1.88 -14.08 -15.73
C GLY A 376 -2.73 -15.05 -14.89
N LEU A 377 -2.28 -15.32 -13.66
CA LEU A 377 -2.95 -16.16 -12.66
C LEU A 377 -3.80 -15.35 -11.67
N ALA A 378 -4.00 -14.05 -11.91
CA ALA A 378 -4.75 -13.19 -11.02
C ALA A 378 -6.24 -13.57 -10.98
N SER A 379 -6.91 -13.04 -9.96
CA SER A 379 -8.33 -13.26 -9.77
C SER A 379 -9.06 -12.03 -9.26
N VAL A 380 -10.36 -12.01 -9.54
CA VAL A 380 -11.30 -11.07 -8.92
C VAL A 380 -12.43 -11.84 -8.26
N LYS A 381 -13.04 -11.26 -7.22
CA LYS A 381 -14.14 -11.88 -6.50
C LYS A 381 -15.26 -10.88 -6.20
N ALA A 382 -16.46 -11.19 -6.69
CA ALA A 382 -17.69 -10.47 -6.36
C ALA A 382 -18.35 -11.14 -5.15
N SER A 383 -18.26 -10.48 -3.99
CA SER A 383 -18.88 -10.88 -2.73
C SER A 383 -20.00 -9.94 -2.27
N ALA A 384 -20.13 -8.76 -2.89
CA ALA A 384 -21.27 -7.86 -2.76
C ALA A 384 -22.47 -8.37 -3.57
N ALA A 385 -23.71 -8.06 -3.15
CA ALA A 385 -24.92 -8.51 -3.83
C ALA A 385 -24.93 -8.12 -5.32
N GLN A 386 -24.43 -6.92 -5.63
CA GLN A 386 -24.17 -6.45 -6.99
C GLN A 386 -22.77 -5.83 -7.02
N VAL A 387 -22.08 -5.98 -8.15
CA VAL A 387 -20.85 -5.26 -8.47
C VAL A 387 -21.00 -4.71 -9.87
N TYR A 388 -21.10 -3.40 -10.07
CA TYR A 388 -21.14 -2.82 -11.42
C TYR A 388 -19.82 -2.20 -11.86
N LEU A 389 -19.41 -2.55 -13.07
CA LEU A 389 -18.21 -2.08 -13.72
C LEU A 389 -18.55 -1.42 -15.05
N ASN A 390 -17.65 -0.56 -15.55
CA ASN A 390 -17.67 -0.19 -16.96
C ASN A 390 -17.26 -1.38 -17.82
N THR A 391 -16.04 -1.85 -17.59
CA THR A 391 -15.39 -2.87 -18.42
C THR A 391 -14.77 -3.93 -17.53
N LEU A 392 -15.00 -5.19 -17.89
CA LEU A 392 -14.31 -6.35 -17.35
C LEU A 392 -13.52 -7.04 -18.47
N SER A 393 -12.19 -7.03 -18.36
CA SER A 393 -11.30 -7.73 -19.30
C SER A 393 -10.60 -8.88 -18.59
N VAL A 394 -10.95 -10.11 -18.93
CA VAL A 394 -10.24 -11.32 -18.48
C VAL A 394 -9.26 -11.70 -19.58
N ASN A 395 -8.00 -11.30 -19.43
CA ASN A 395 -7.02 -11.34 -20.53
C ASN A 395 -6.23 -12.66 -20.62
N SER A 396 -6.43 -13.56 -19.67
CA SER A 396 -5.70 -14.83 -19.56
C SER A 396 -6.66 -16.00 -19.36
N SER A 397 -6.39 -17.14 -19.98
CA SER A 397 -7.13 -18.39 -19.76
C SER A 397 -6.91 -18.97 -18.35
N LEU A 398 -5.92 -18.46 -17.62
CA LEU A 398 -5.63 -18.87 -16.25
C LEU A 398 -6.23 -17.93 -15.20
N ALA A 399 -6.67 -16.73 -15.62
CA ALA A 399 -7.32 -15.76 -14.74
C ALA A 399 -8.67 -16.30 -14.26
N THR A 400 -9.06 -15.93 -13.04
CA THR A 400 -10.27 -16.47 -12.41
C THR A 400 -11.20 -15.38 -11.90
N VAL A 401 -12.48 -15.45 -12.29
CA VAL A 401 -13.57 -14.62 -11.76
C VAL A 401 -14.38 -15.46 -10.77
N PHE A 402 -14.39 -15.07 -9.51
CA PHE A 402 -15.19 -15.70 -8.47
C PHE A 402 -16.48 -14.92 -8.24
N ILE A 403 -17.62 -15.61 -8.16
CA ILE A 403 -18.90 -15.01 -7.82
C ILE A 403 -19.51 -15.80 -6.66
N LYS A 404 -19.75 -15.11 -5.54
CA LYS A 404 -20.44 -15.71 -4.39
C LYS A 404 -21.89 -16.00 -4.76
N TYR A 405 -22.42 -17.13 -4.32
CA TYR A 405 -23.83 -17.48 -4.53
C TYR A 405 -24.76 -16.36 -4.02
N GLY A 406 -25.74 -15.97 -4.85
CA GLY A 406 -26.64 -14.85 -4.59
C GLY A 406 -26.10 -13.47 -4.99
N CYS A 407 -24.84 -13.38 -5.45
CA CYS A 407 -24.21 -12.15 -5.93
C CYS A 407 -24.18 -12.10 -7.46
N LYS A 408 -24.05 -10.90 -8.02
CA LYS A 408 -23.91 -10.67 -9.47
C LYS A 408 -22.76 -9.74 -9.80
N LEU A 409 -22.13 -10.00 -10.94
CA LEU A 409 -21.15 -9.10 -11.56
C LEU A 409 -21.75 -8.51 -12.84
N ASN A 410 -21.90 -7.19 -12.85
CA ASN A 410 -22.45 -6.44 -13.96
C ASN A 410 -21.34 -5.64 -14.64
N ALA A 411 -21.28 -5.64 -15.98
CA ALA A 411 -20.37 -4.77 -16.72
C ALA A 411 -21.02 -4.24 -18.01
N THR A 412 -20.78 -2.99 -18.36
CA THR A 412 -21.25 -2.45 -19.66
C THR A 412 -20.59 -3.21 -20.81
N THR A 413 -19.28 -3.46 -20.72
CA THR A 413 -18.52 -4.25 -21.68
C THR A 413 -17.75 -5.37 -20.98
N ALA A 414 -17.71 -6.56 -21.58
CA ALA A 414 -16.90 -7.67 -21.08
C ALA A 414 -16.09 -8.36 -22.19
N ALA A 415 -14.79 -8.54 -21.98
CA ALA A 415 -13.94 -9.42 -22.77
C ALA A 415 -13.62 -10.65 -21.91
N LEU A 416 -14.20 -11.80 -22.25
CA LEU A 416 -14.15 -13.00 -21.43
C LEU A 416 -13.18 -14.03 -21.99
N ASN A 417 -12.24 -14.41 -21.13
CA ASN A 417 -11.39 -15.58 -21.21
C ASN A 417 -11.42 -16.22 -19.80
N GLY A 418 -10.51 -17.13 -19.50
CA GLY A 418 -10.28 -17.56 -18.12
C GLY A 418 -11.43 -18.37 -17.53
N ARG A 419 -11.50 -18.40 -16.21
CA ARG A 419 -12.40 -19.30 -15.47
C ARG A 419 -13.45 -18.50 -14.71
N LEU A 420 -14.67 -19.03 -14.68
CA LEU A 420 -15.74 -18.57 -13.80
C LEU A 420 -15.95 -19.58 -12.67
N VAL A 421 -15.86 -19.12 -11.42
CA VAL A 421 -16.01 -19.97 -10.24
C VAL A 421 -17.14 -19.47 -9.36
N ILE A 422 -18.13 -20.33 -9.13
CA ILE A 422 -19.25 -20.01 -8.24
C ILE A 422 -18.90 -20.48 -6.82
N THR A 423 -18.85 -19.56 -5.86
CA THR A 423 -18.62 -19.88 -4.46
C THR A 423 -19.96 -20.12 -3.76
N ILE A 424 -20.33 -21.39 -3.64
CA ILE A 424 -21.59 -21.81 -3.01
C ILE A 424 -21.31 -22.19 -1.55
N PRO A 425 -21.90 -21.50 -0.55
CA PRO A 425 -21.77 -21.87 0.85
C PRO A 425 -22.19 -23.32 1.09
N SER A 426 -21.58 -23.98 2.08
CA SER A 426 -21.92 -25.37 2.42
C SER A 426 -23.36 -25.55 2.90
N SER A 427 -24.00 -24.47 3.38
CA SER A 427 -25.41 -24.43 3.79
C SER A 427 -26.40 -24.34 2.63
N VAL A 428 -25.91 -24.08 1.41
CA VAL A 428 -26.76 -23.98 0.21
C VAL A 428 -26.68 -25.30 -0.56
N THR A 429 -27.85 -25.88 -0.81
CA THR A 429 -28.02 -27.05 -1.68
C THR A 429 -28.81 -26.60 -2.89
N LEU A 430 -28.24 -26.78 -4.08
CA LEU A 430 -28.95 -26.61 -5.34
C LEU A 430 -29.47 -27.96 -5.85
N ASN A 431 -30.65 -27.94 -6.45
CA ASN A 431 -31.28 -29.05 -7.12
C ASN A 431 -31.01 -29.01 -8.62
N ILE A 432 -31.17 -30.14 -9.29
CA ILE A 432 -31.17 -30.18 -10.76
C ILE A 432 -32.30 -29.28 -11.27
N ASN A 433 -31.99 -28.50 -12.29
CA ASN A 433 -32.81 -27.44 -12.89
C ASN A 433 -32.86 -26.10 -12.14
N ASP A 434 -32.24 -25.96 -10.97
CA ASP A 434 -32.09 -24.64 -10.35
C ASP A 434 -31.31 -23.72 -11.30
N VAL A 435 -31.77 -22.48 -11.41
CA VAL A 435 -31.15 -21.43 -12.23
C VAL A 435 -30.64 -20.33 -11.32
N ILE A 436 -29.38 -19.94 -11.50
CA ILE A 436 -28.75 -18.84 -10.77
C ILE A 436 -28.32 -17.76 -11.75
N SER A 437 -28.62 -16.50 -11.44
CA SER A 437 -28.15 -15.35 -12.21
C SER A 437 -26.87 -14.82 -11.58
N VAL A 438 -25.79 -14.78 -12.36
CA VAL A 438 -24.43 -14.48 -11.89
C VAL A 438 -23.78 -13.32 -12.63
N LEU A 439 -24.18 -13.05 -13.87
CA LEU A 439 -23.58 -12.02 -14.72
C LEU A 439 -24.65 -11.14 -15.35
N THR A 440 -24.31 -9.90 -15.67
CA THR A 440 -25.11 -9.08 -16.60
C THR A 440 -24.15 -8.25 -17.44
N PHE A 441 -24.16 -8.43 -18.76
CA PHE A 441 -23.28 -7.68 -19.65
C PHE A 441 -24.07 -6.95 -20.74
N GLY A 442 -23.70 -5.70 -21.02
CA GLY A 442 -24.24 -4.96 -22.16
C GLY A 442 -23.69 -5.50 -23.48
N THR A 443 -22.39 -5.30 -23.71
CA THR A 443 -21.65 -5.85 -24.84
C THR A 443 -20.63 -6.88 -24.36
N ARG A 444 -20.44 -7.96 -25.10
CA ARG A 444 -19.45 -8.98 -24.73
C ARG A 444 -18.70 -9.57 -25.92
N SER A 445 -17.48 -9.97 -25.66
CA SER A 445 -16.64 -10.78 -26.56
C SER A 445 -16.05 -11.97 -25.78
N GLY A 446 -15.81 -13.08 -26.47
CA GLY A 446 -15.25 -14.29 -25.87
C GLY A 446 -16.20 -15.06 -24.94
N ARG A 447 -15.63 -16.04 -24.23
CA ARG A 447 -16.30 -16.98 -23.30
C ARG A 447 -15.29 -17.42 -22.23
N PHE A 448 -15.78 -17.73 -21.03
CA PHE A 448 -14.97 -18.45 -20.04
C PHE A 448 -14.59 -19.82 -20.58
N VAL A 449 -13.32 -20.20 -20.43
CA VAL A 449 -12.80 -21.52 -20.80
C VAL A 449 -13.28 -22.62 -19.87
N GLU A 450 -13.63 -22.27 -18.63
CA GLU A 450 -14.14 -23.21 -17.63
C GLU A 450 -15.17 -22.53 -16.72
N VAL A 451 -16.23 -23.26 -16.36
CA VAL A 451 -17.25 -22.83 -15.40
C VAL A 451 -17.48 -23.97 -14.40
N TYR A 452 -17.27 -23.71 -13.12
CA TYR A 452 -17.46 -24.70 -12.05
C TYR A 452 -17.79 -24.02 -10.71
N ASP A 453 -18.29 -24.77 -9.74
CA ASP A 453 -18.38 -24.28 -8.36
C ASP A 453 -17.08 -24.59 -7.61
N SER A 454 -16.79 -23.85 -6.54
CA SER A 454 -15.56 -23.98 -5.76
C SER A 454 -15.27 -25.40 -5.23
N LEU A 455 -16.29 -26.26 -5.12
CA LEU A 455 -16.16 -27.65 -4.69
C LEU A 455 -16.38 -28.67 -5.83
N ARG A 456 -16.64 -28.20 -7.06
CA ARG A 456 -16.99 -29.01 -8.24
C ARG A 456 -18.15 -30.01 -7.97
N ARG A 457 -19.09 -29.61 -7.12
CA ARG A 457 -20.30 -30.40 -6.82
C ARG A 457 -21.30 -30.39 -7.96
N TYR A 458 -21.32 -29.36 -8.79
CA TYR A 458 -22.38 -29.13 -9.76
C TYR A 458 -21.86 -29.14 -11.20
N SER A 459 -22.63 -29.77 -12.09
CA SER A 459 -22.51 -29.59 -13.53
C SER A 459 -23.43 -28.46 -13.98
N TRP A 460 -22.94 -27.60 -14.88
CA TRP A 460 -23.59 -26.37 -15.28
C TRP A 460 -23.94 -26.37 -16.77
N ASP A 461 -25.20 -26.07 -17.09
CA ASP A 461 -25.59 -25.60 -18.41
C ASP A 461 -25.30 -24.10 -18.53
N THR A 462 -24.41 -23.77 -19.47
CA THR A 462 -23.91 -22.42 -19.73
C THR A 462 -24.56 -21.76 -20.96
N THR A 463 -25.55 -22.41 -21.59
CA THR A 463 -26.21 -21.90 -22.80
C THR A 463 -26.84 -20.51 -22.58
N ARG A 464 -27.37 -20.27 -21.38
CA ARG A 464 -27.98 -18.99 -20.97
C ARG A 464 -27.02 -18.04 -20.24
N LEU A 465 -25.80 -18.46 -19.89
CA LEU A 465 -24.83 -17.62 -19.16
C LEU A 465 -24.54 -16.33 -19.89
N TYR A 466 -24.53 -16.46 -21.21
CA TYR A 466 -24.01 -15.50 -22.14
C TYR A 466 -25.10 -14.56 -22.67
N SER A 467 -26.33 -15.02 -22.84
CA SER A 467 -27.45 -14.17 -23.26
C SER A 467 -28.23 -13.58 -22.09
N HIS A 468 -28.32 -14.29 -20.96
CA HIS A 468 -29.15 -13.91 -19.80
C HIS A 468 -28.36 -13.83 -18.50
N GLY A 469 -27.07 -14.20 -18.50
CA GLY A 469 -26.29 -14.16 -17.28
C GLY A 469 -26.53 -15.32 -16.32
N GLU A 470 -27.16 -16.40 -16.79
CA GLU A 470 -27.69 -17.47 -15.95
C GLU A 470 -26.97 -18.80 -16.12
N LEU A 471 -26.76 -19.51 -15.01
CA LEU A 471 -26.30 -20.89 -14.98
C LEU A 471 -27.43 -21.79 -14.50
N LYS A 472 -27.66 -22.90 -15.20
CA LYS A 472 -28.63 -23.92 -14.79
C LYS A 472 -27.90 -25.17 -14.31
N VAL A 473 -28.29 -25.72 -13.16
CA VAL A 473 -27.73 -26.97 -12.64
C VAL A 473 -28.26 -28.14 -13.47
N THR A 474 -27.36 -28.94 -14.06
CA THR A 474 -27.72 -30.13 -14.86
C THR A 474 -27.36 -31.45 -14.20
N GLY A 475 -26.43 -31.41 -13.24
CA GLY A 475 -25.99 -32.60 -12.53
C GLY A 475 -25.44 -32.23 -11.16
N ILE A 476 -25.56 -33.17 -10.24
CA ILE A 476 -25.02 -33.06 -8.88
C ILE A 476 -24.11 -34.26 -8.69
N THR A 477 -22.83 -33.99 -8.50
CA THR A 477 -21.87 -35.02 -8.10
C THR A 477 -21.95 -35.13 -6.59
N THR A 478 -22.46 -36.25 -6.10
CA THR A 478 -22.32 -36.58 -4.67
C THR A 478 -20.84 -36.78 -4.42
N ILE A 479 -20.19 -35.78 -3.84
CA ILE A 479 -18.88 -35.98 -3.23
C ILE A 479 -19.16 -36.90 -2.05
N SER A 480 -19.04 -38.20 -2.26
CA SER A 480 -18.99 -39.14 -1.16
C SER A 480 -17.93 -38.60 -0.22
N LYS A 481 -18.22 -38.52 1.08
CA LYS A 481 -17.21 -38.32 2.13
C LYS A 481 -16.23 -39.50 2.19
N GLY A 482 -15.89 -40.09 1.05
CA GLY A 482 -14.73 -40.92 0.92
C GLY A 482 -13.56 -40.06 1.36
N THR A 483 -12.90 -40.52 2.42
CA THR A 483 -11.55 -40.13 2.78
C THR A 483 -10.59 -40.52 1.66
N GLU A 484 -10.80 -40.01 0.44
CA GLU A 484 -9.69 -39.89 -0.49
C GLU A 484 -8.72 -38.95 0.20
N SER A 485 -7.62 -39.52 0.70
CA SER A 485 -6.53 -38.74 1.24
C SER A 485 -6.13 -37.77 0.13
N LEU A 486 -6.37 -36.47 0.36
CA LEU A 486 -5.94 -35.42 -0.55
C LEU A 486 -4.43 -35.58 -0.73
N ARG A 487 -4.03 -36.18 -1.84
CA ARG A 487 -2.64 -36.55 -2.10
C ARG A 487 -2.05 -35.49 -2.99
N THR A 488 -0.93 -34.94 -2.55
CA THR A 488 -0.06 -34.12 -3.39
C THR A 488 1.31 -34.77 -3.36
N LEU A 489 1.84 -35.13 -4.53
CA LEU A 489 3.21 -35.62 -4.66
C LEU A 489 3.98 -34.76 -5.68
N VAL A 490 5.25 -34.55 -5.40
CA VAL A 490 6.21 -33.94 -6.33
C VAL A 490 7.40 -34.90 -6.43
N PHE A 491 7.62 -35.50 -7.59
CA PHE A 491 8.67 -36.52 -7.78
C PHE A 491 9.19 -36.58 -9.23
N PRO A 492 10.45 -37.00 -9.46
CA PRO A 492 11.46 -37.28 -8.45
C PRO A 492 11.96 -36.00 -7.78
N ASN A 493 12.50 -36.14 -6.58
CA ASN A 493 13.22 -35.08 -5.88
C ASN A 493 14.41 -35.73 -5.15
N PRO A 494 15.68 -35.45 -5.53
CA PRO A 494 16.12 -34.45 -6.52
C PRO A 494 15.70 -34.78 -7.96
N CYS A 495 15.72 -33.76 -8.83
CA CYS A 495 15.45 -33.88 -10.27
C CYS A 495 16.48 -33.09 -11.11
N ASN A 496 16.54 -33.36 -12.42
CA ASN A 496 17.40 -32.62 -13.36
C ASN A 496 16.54 -31.60 -14.15
N GLY A 497 15.79 -30.77 -13.42
CA GLY A 497 14.86 -29.79 -13.99
C GLY A 497 13.57 -30.37 -14.58
N SER A 498 13.35 -31.68 -14.48
CA SER A 498 12.11 -32.35 -14.91
C SER A 498 11.50 -33.18 -13.77
N PHE A 499 10.24 -32.93 -13.43
CA PHE A 499 9.52 -33.58 -12.34
C PHE A 499 8.02 -33.65 -12.60
N THR A 500 7.35 -34.55 -11.93
CA THR A 500 5.90 -34.75 -11.97
C THR A 500 5.27 -34.21 -10.71
N VAL A 501 4.17 -33.49 -10.89
CA VAL A 501 3.28 -33.07 -9.81
C VAL A 501 1.97 -33.85 -9.96
N GLU A 502 1.64 -34.64 -8.94
CA GLU A 502 0.39 -35.39 -8.88
C GLU A 502 -0.51 -34.77 -7.80
N LEU A 503 -1.70 -34.34 -8.19
CA LEU A 503 -2.75 -33.84 -7.30
C LEU A 503 -4.00 -34.69 -7.43
N SER A 504 -4.70 -34.91 -6.33
CA SER A 504 -6.09 -35.37 -6.38
C SER A 504 -6.96 -34.41 -7.20
N LYS A 505 -7.88 -34.92 -8.04
CA LYS A 505 -8.81 -34.12 -8.86
C LYS A 505 -9.58 -33.06 -8.07
N ALA A 506 -9.90 -33.35 -6.81
CA ALA A 506 -10.58 -32.43 -5.91
C ALA A 506 -9.79 -31.14 -5.58
N LEU A 507 -8.48 -31.15 -5.80
CA LEU A 507 -7.58 -30.02 -5.58
C LEU A 507 -7.42 -29.13 -6.82
N LEU A 508 -8.02 -29.52 -7.96
CA LEU A 508 -7.92 -28.79 -9.22
C LEU A 508 -9.04 -27.74 -9.39
N PRO A 509 -8.77 -26.64 -10.11
CA PRO A 509 -7.49 -26.32 -10.74
C PRO A 509 -6.52 -25.74 -9.70
N ALA A 510 -5.25 -26.12 -9.85
CA ALA A 510 -4.17 -25.60 -9.02
C ALA A 510 -3.08 -24.98 -9.91
N GLY A 511 -2.32 -24.04 -9.36
CA GLY A 511 -1.08 -23.54 -9.91
C GLY A 511 0.09 -24.10 -9.13
N PHE A 512 1.15 -24.48 -9.84
CA PHE A 512 2.48 -24.76 -9.30
C PHE A 512 3.33 -23.51 -9.46
N MET A 513 4.03 -23.11 -8.40
CA MET A 513 4.97 -21.99 -8.41
C MET A 513 6.26 -22.46 -7.75
N LEU A 514 7.39 -22.18 -8.40
CA LEU A 514 8.73 -22.49 -7.91
C LEU A 514 9.43 -21.19 -7.54
N TYR A 515 10.04 -21.17 -6.36
CA TYR A 515 10.73 -20.02 -5.79
C TYR A 515 12.19 -20.36 -5.50
N SER A 516 13.11 -19.45 -5.79
CA SER A 516 14.52 -19.54 -5.37
C SER A 516 14.66 -19.31 -3.86
N CYS A 517 15.87 -19.55 -3.31
CA CYS A 517 16.13 -19.41 -1.87
C CYS A 517 15.97 -17.98 -1.33
N ASP A 518 16.03 -16.97 -2.20
CA ASP A 518 15.78 -15.57 -1.89
C ASP A 518 14.28 -15.19 -1.94
N GLY A 519 13.40 -16.13 -2.31
CA GLY A 519 11.96 -15.93 -2.38
C GLY A 519 11.44 -15.40 -3.72
N GLN A 520 12.27 -15.27 -4.76
CA GLN A 520 11.80 -14.89 -6.10
C GLN A 520 11.08 -16.05 -6.78
N CYS A 521 9.91 -15.82 -7.38
CA CYS A 521 9.22 -16.81 -8.21
C CYS A 521 9.97 -16.96 -9.55
N VAL A 522 10.54 -18.15 -9.80
CA VAL A 522 11.38 -18.45 -10.98
C VAL A 522 10.66 -19.30 -12.03
N TYR A 523 9.58 -19.98 -11.65
CA TYR A 523 8.75 -20.74 -12.58
C TYR A 523 7.31 -20.81 -12.06
N SER A 524 6.34 -20.80 -12.97
CA SER A 524 4.96 -21.11 -12.62
C SER A 524 4.26 -21.84 -13.76
N SER A 525 3.41 -22.81 -13.41
CA SER A 525 2.53 -23.48 -14.36
C SER A 525 1.17 -23.72 -13.71
N LEU A 526 0.16 -23.96 -14.53
CA LEU A 526 -1.03 -24.63 -14.02
C LEU A 526 -0.74 -26.11 -13.84
N LEU A 527 -1.52 -26.75 -12.99
CA LEU A 527 -1.51 -28.19 -12.83
C LEU A 527 -2.80 -28.77 -13.38
N SER A 528 -2.63 -29.79 -14.20
CA SER A 528 -3.60 -30.86 -14.42
C SER A 528 -3.45 -31.94 -13.34
N ASN A 529 -4.35 -32.94 -13.32
CA ASN A 529 -4.37 -33.99 -12.27
C ASN A 529 -3.00 -34.63 -12.04
N THR A 530 -2.31 -34.96 -13.12
CA THR A 530 -0.92 -35.39 -13.08
C THR A 530 -0.21 -34.64 -14.19
N GLU A 531 0.71 -33.75 -13.82
CA GLU A 531 1.43 -32.94 -14.77
C GLU A 531 2.92 -33.22 -14.70
N SER A 532 3.52 -33.60 -15.84
CA SER A 532 4.96 -33.70 -15.98
C SER A 532 5.49 -32.35 -16.44
N ILE A 533 6.24 -31.68 -15.57
CA ILE A 533 6.95 -30.44 -15.87
C ILE A 533 8.34 -30.82 -16.37
N HIS A 534 8.65 -30.42 -17.60
CA HIS A 534 9.91 -30.75 -18.26
C HIS A 534 10.80 -29.52 -18.40
N ALA A 535 12.10 -29.70 -18.15
CA ALA A 535 13.15 -28.72 -18.44
C ALA A 535 12.87 -27.30 -17.92
N VAL A 536 12.59 -27.16 -16.61
CA VAL A 536 12.47 -25.83 -15.99
C VAL A 536 13.78 -25.07 -16.19
N PRO A 537 13.78 -23.89 -16.82
CA PRO A 537 14.99 -23.17 -17.22
C PRO A 537 15.62 -22.41 -16.04
N VAL A 538 16.00 -23.13 -14.99
CA VAL A 538 16.59 -22.58 -13.77
C VAL A 538 17.92 -23.27 -13.47
N PRO A 539 18.92 -22.56 -12.89
CA PRO A 539 20.19 -23.17 -12.51
C PRO A 539 20.04 -24.29 -11.47
N SER A 540 21.04 -25.15 -11.35
CA SER A 540 21.12 -26.15 -10.28
C SER A 540 21.07 -25.48 -8.90
N GLY A 541 20.25 -26.00 -7.99
CA GLY A 541 20.06 -25.40 -6.68
C GLY A 541 18.90 -25.98 -5.87
N LEU A 542 18.73 -25.43 -4.66
CA LEU A 542 17.57 -25.69 -3.81
C LEU A 542 16.46 -24.68 -4.12
N TYR A 543 15.25 -25.18 -4.34
CA TYR A 543 14.07 -24.37 -4.59
C TYR A 543 12.95 -24.73 -3.62
N TYR A 544 12.01 -23.81 -3.46
CA TYR A 544 10.78 -24.01 -2.70
C TYR A 544 9.61 -24.00 -3.66
N TYR A 545 8.73 -24.98 -3.61
CA TYR A 545 7.52 -24.96 -4.42
C TYR A 545 6.29 -24.66 -3.57
N HIS A 546 5.33 -23.95 -4.15
CA HIS A 546 3.99 -23.77 -3.63
C HIS A 546 2.98 -24.25 -4.65
N ILE A 547 2.01 -25.03 -4.20
CA ILE A 547 0.85 -25.43 -4.97
C ILE A 547 -0.36 -24.73 -4.37
N ARG A 548 -1.07 -23.96 -5.19
CA ARG A 548 -2.25 -23.18 -4.75
C ARG A 548 -3.46 -23.45 -5.64
N GLY A 549 -4.63 -23.57 -5.05
CA GLY A 549 -5.90 -23.71 -5.78
C GLY A 549 -7.01 -22.94 -5.07
N ALA A 550 -7.90 -22.32 -5.84
CA ALA A 550 -8.99 -21.49 -5.33
C ALA A 550 -8.56 -20.45 -4.26
N GLY A 551 -7.37 -19.88 -4.41
CA GLY A 551 -6.82 -18.89 -3.49
C GLY A 551 -6.29 -19.45 -2.15
N LYS A 552 -6.25 -20.77 -1.97
CA LYS A 552 -5.69 -21.43 -0.78
C LYS A 552 -4.39 -22.17 -1.11
N LYS A 553 -3.50 -22.26 -0.13
CA LYS A 553 -2.32 -23.14 -0.20
C LYS A 553 -2.79 -24.59 -0.11
N ILE A 554 -2.46 -25.40 -1.11
CA ILE A 554 -2.74 -26.84 -1.16
C ILE A 554 -1.57 -27.61 -0.55
N ALA A 555 -0.36 -27.32 -1.02
CA ALA A 555 0.87 -27.96 -0.56
C ALA A 555 2.07 -27.03 -0.77
N ASP A 556 3.13 -27.29 -0.03
CA ASP A 556 4.43 -26.65 -0.19
C ASP A 556 5.55 -27.63 0.17
N GLY A 557 6.74 -27.38 -0.35
CA GLY A 557 7.89 -28.23 -0.10
C GLY A 557 9.16 -27.69 -0.72
N LYS A 558 10.19 -28.53 -0.71
CA LYS A 558 11.51 -28.21 -1.28
C LYS A 558 11.74 -29.10 -2.50
N LEU A 559 12.39 -28.57 -3.52
CA LEU A 559 12.79 -29.28 -4.72
C LEU A 559 14.28 -29.02 -4.99
N VAL A 560 15.07 -30.08 -5.16
CA VAL A 560 16.49 -29.96 -5.50
C VAL A 560 16.65 -30.21 -6.99
N ILE A 561 17.10 -29.19 -7.73
CA ILE A 561 17.38 -29.25 -9.17
C ILE A 561 18.89 -29.40 -9.36
N ARG A 562 19.32 -30.42 -10.11
CA ARG A 562 20.73 -30.71 -10.41
C ARG A 562 21.14 -30.27 -11.80
#